data_AF-C1G004-F1
#
_entry.id   AF-C1G004-F1
#
_cell.length_a   1.000
_cell.length_b   1.000
_cell.length_c   1.000
_cell.angle_alpha   90.00
_cell.angle_beta   90.00
_cell.angle_gamma   90.00
#
_symmetry.space_group_name_H-M   'P 1'
#
loop_
_entity.id
_entity.type
_entity.pdbx_description
1 polymer ?
#
loop_
_entity_poly.entity_id
_entity_poly.type
_entity_poly.pdbx_seq_one_letter_code
_entity_poly.pdbx_strand_id
1 'polypeptide(L)'
;MDKVNTALRGLLFFIRVIQWTSAVIVMGIVSYFLRRFPRGLHTKYEEVIAVLSVIFFVPGLVSPFFPRVGGVSFPIDIIFSYLWLTSFIFTAQDYNENPCFLFGPPGARCSTKRANEAFTFLAFFACLSAAMLEIYNLWSYHQDRNRPAVHQEKREAPSQSAEGEATV
;
A
#
# COMPACT_ATOMS: atom_id res chain seq x y z
N MET A 1 -21.16 -7.44 8.97
CA MET A 1 -20.11 -7.48 7.94
C MET A 1 -19.76 -6.08 7.46
N ASP A 2 -20.72 -5.17 7.31
CA ASP A 2 -20.48 -3.81 6.79
C ASP A 2 -19.48 -2.97 7.60
N LYS A 3 -19.56 -3.01 8.94
CA LYS A 3 -18.61 -2.28 9.80
C LYS A 3 -17.16 -2.76 9.64
N VAL A 4 -16.97 -4.07 9.42
CA VAL A 4 -15.64 -4.68 9.24
C VAL A 4 -15.04 -4.26 7.90
N ASN A 5 -15.83 -4.26 6.83
CA ASN A 5 -15.38 -3.81 5.51
C ASN A 5 -15.06 -2.31 5.49
N THR A 6 -15.85 -1.48 6.16
CA THR A 6 -15.55 -0.04 6.29
C THR A 6 -14.30 0.22 7.12
N ALA A 7 -14.12 -0.50 8.24
CA ALA A 7 -12.91 -0.40 9.05
C ALA A 7 -11.66 -0.86 8.29
N LEU A 8 -11.77 -1.94 7.50
CA LEU A 8 -10.70 -2.44 6.65
C LEU A 8 -10.28 -1.42 5.58
N ARG A 9 -11.24 -0.81 4.89
CA ARG A 9 -10.98 0.23 3.89
C ARG A 9 -10.35 1.47 4.51
N GLY A 10 -10.81 1.87 5.70
CA GLY A 10 -10.22 2.96 6.47
C GLY A 10 -8.78 2.66 6.90
N LEU A 11 -8.52 1.46 7.39
CA LEU A 11 -7.17 1.01 7.75
C LEU A 11 -6.25 0.95 6.53
N LEU A 12 -6.74 0.42 5.41
CA LEU A 12 -6.00 0.38 4.15
C LEU A 12 -5.61 1.79 3.72
N PHE A 13 -6.56 2.74 3.70
CA PHE A 13 -6.29 4.14 3.39
C PHE A 13 -5.22 4.74 4.31
N PHE A 14 -5.31 4.50 5.61
CA PHE A 14 -4.32 5.00 6.58
C PHE A 14 -2.91 4.45 6.31
N ILE A 15 -2.78 3.14 6.06
CA ILE A 15 -1.49 2.52 5.74
C ILE A 15 -0.94 3.05 4.41
N ARG A 16 -1.80 3.27 3.40
CA ARG A 16 -1.42 3.88 2.12
C ARG A 16 -0.87 5.30 2.28
N VAL A 17 -1.48 6.08 3.16
CA VAL A 17 -1.00 7.43 3.49
C VAL A 17 0.35 7.36 4.20
N ILE A 18 0.54 6.44 5.16
CA ILE A 18 1.85 6.24 5.80
C ILE A 18 2.89 5.85 4.75
N GLN A 19 2.60 4.88 3.89
CA GLN A 19 3.49 4.40 2.82
C GLN A 19 3.89 5.55 1.88
N TRP A 20 2.93 6.37 1.43
CA TRP A 20 3.20 7.49 0.54
C TRP A 20 3.99 8.60 1.23
N THR A 21 3.60 8.99 2.45
CA THR A 21 4.30 10.04 3.20
C THR A 21 5.72 9.63 3.58
N SER A 22 5.96 8.36 3.94
CA SER A 22 7.31 7.85 4.22
C SER A 22 8.20 7.92 2.99
N ALA A 23 7.68 7.57 1.80
CA ALA A 23 8.45 7.65 0.56
C ALA A 23 8.83 9.11 0.21
N VAL A 24 7.91 10.06 0.42
CA VAL A 24 8.18 11.50 0.22
C VAL A 24 9.24 12.01 1.20
N ILE A 25 9.19 11.58 2.47
CA ILE A 25 10.18 11.98 3.47
C ILE A 25 11.57 11.46 3.10
N VAL A 26 11.69 10.18 2.73
CA VAL A 26 12.97 9.59 2.28
C VAL A 26 13.48 10.34 1.05
N MET A 27 12.63 10.59 0.04
CA MET A 27 13.00 11.38 -1.13
C MET A 27 13.58 12.75 -0.73
N GLY A 28 12.94 13.45 0.22
CA GLY A 28 13.42 14.75 0.70
C GLY A 28 14.79 14.68 1.40
N ILE A 29 15.00 13.67 2.25
CA ILE A 29 16.26 13.47 2.98
C ILE A 29 17.39 13.11 2.01
N VAL A 30 17.13 12.20 1.08
CA VAL A 30 18.12 11.72 0.12
C VAL A 30 18.47 12.81 -0.90
N SER A 31 17.48 13.58 -1.37
CA SER A 31 17.69 14.78 -2.18
C SER A 31 18.56 15.82 -1.48
N TYR A 32 18.36 16.04 -0.17
CA TYR A 32 19.22 16.90 0.64
C TYR A 32 20.66 16.38 0.66
N PHE A 33 20.85 15.07 0.82
CA PHE A 33 22.18 14.46 0.78
C PHE A 33 22.86 14.63 -0.58
N LEU A 34 22.14 14.43 -1.69
CA LEU A 34 22.65 14.60 -3.05
C LEU A 34 23.13 16.03 -3.34
N ARG A 35 22.50 17.04 -2.73
CA ARG A 35 22.83 18.44 -2.94
C ARG A 35 24.06 18.89 -2.16
N ARG A 36 24.26 18.36 -0.94
CA ARG A 36 25.26 18.88 0.01
C ARG A 36 26.52 18.02 0.12
N PHE A 37 26.46 16.75 -0.26
CA PHE A 37 27.53 15.78 -0.03
C PHE A 37 27.96 15.07 -1.32
N PRO A 38 29.17 14.47 -1.34
CA PRO A 38 29.63 13.69 -2.49
C PRO A 38 28.66 12.54 -2.79
N ARG A 39 28.46 12.33 -4.10
CA ARG A 39 27.43 11.43 -4.63
C ARG A 39 27.85 9.97 -4.42
N GLY A 40 27.32 9.33 -3.39
CA GLY A 40 27.45 7.89 -3.19
C GLY A 40 26.55 7.11 -4.15
N LEU A 41 27.02 5.96 -4.64
CA LEU A 41 26.26 5.07 -5.54
C LEU A 41 24.96 4.60 -4.85
N HIS A 42 25.06 4.23 -3.58
CA HIS A 42 23.94 3.77 -2.78
C HIS A 42 22.87 4.85 -2.57
N THR A 43 23.27 6.09 -2.28
CA THR A 43 22.35 7.24 -2.16
C THR A 43 21.60 7.54 -3.47
N LYS A 44 22.21 7.23 -4.63
CA LYS A 44 21.52 7.38 -5.93
C LYS A 44 20.43 6.34 -6.14
N TYR A 45 20.66 5.09 -5.73
CA TYR A 45 19.63 4.05 -5.83
C TYR A 45 18.44 4.35 -4.92
N GLU A 46 18.70 4.80 -3.69
CA GLU A 46 17.66 5.16 -2.73
C GLU A 46 16.79 6.33 -3.25
N GLU A 47 17.40 7.34 -3.88
CA GLU A 47 16.67 8.45 -4.52
C GLU A 47 15.73 7.96 -5.62
N VAL A 48 16.21 7.08 -6.51
CA VAL A 48 15.40 6.55 -7.61
C VAL A 48 14.24 5.72 -7.08
N ILE A 49 14.47 4.85 -6.10
CA ILE A 49 13.42 4.06 -5.47
C ILE A 49 12.37 4.98 -4.83
N ALA A 50 12.80 6.03 -4.12
CA ALA A 50 11.89 6.99 -3.48
C ALA A 50 11.05 7.76 -4.51
N VAL A 51 11.67 8.32 -5.56
CA VAL A 51 10.96 9.09 -6.60
C VAL A 51 9.95 8.22 -7.36
N LEU A 52 10.33 6.99 -7.73
CA LEU A 52 9.40 6.07 -8.39
C LEU A 52 8.25 5.70 -7.45
N SER A 53 8.53 5.45 -6.17
CA SER A 53 7.50 5.14 -5.15
C SER A 53 6.45 6.24 -5.05
N VAL A 54 6.86 7.52 -5.03
CA VAL A 54 5.93 8.65 -4.92
C VAL A 54 4.91 8.67 -6.06
N ILE A 55 5.33 8.32 -7.28
CA ILE A 55 4.47 8.30 -8.46
C ILE A 55 3.57 7.05 -8.45
N PHE A 56 4.17 5.88 -8.23
CA PHE A 56 3.46 4.60 -8.33
C PHE A 56 2.55 4.29 -7.13
N PHE A 57 2.72 4.97 -5.99
CA PHE A 57 1.83 4.81 -4.83
C PHE A 57 0.57 5.68 -4.92
N VAL A 58 0.49 6.65 -5.85
CA VAL A 58 -0.73 7.46 -6.04
C VAL A 58 -1.95 6.62 -6.43
N PRO A 59 -1.87 5.68 -7.40
CA PRO A 59 -2.96 4.74 -7.65
C PRO A 59 -3.39 3.95 -6.40
N GLY A 60 -2.43 3.57 -5.56
CA GLY A 60 -2.68 2.86 -4.30
C GLY A 60 -3.48 3.68 -3.28
N LEU A 61 -3.30 5.01 -3.23
CA LEU A 61 -4.13 5.90 -2.38
C LEU A 61 -5.60 5.91 -2.79
N VAL A 62 -5.89 5.61 -4.06
CA VAL A 62 -7.24 5.60 -4.63
C VAL A 62 -7.90 4.21 -4.52
N SER A 63 -7.10 3.16 -4.26
CA SER A 63 -7.59 1.77 -4.15
C SER A 63 -8.70 1.54 -3.11
N PRO A 64 -8.72 2.23 -1.94
CA PRO A 64 -9.81 2.06 -0.96
C PRO A 64 -11.19 2.54 -1.46
N PHE A 65 -11.20 3.46 -2.42
CA PHE A 65 -12.43 4.02 -3.00
C PHE A 65 -12.91 3.21 -4.21
N PHE A 66 -11.97 2.70 -5.01
CA PHE A 66 -12.27 1.96 -6.24
C PHE A 66 -11.63 0.56 -6.22
N PRO A 67 -12.39 -0.52 -5.91
CA PRO A 67 -11.83 -1.87 -5.79
C PRO A 67 -11.21 -2.40 -7.09
N ARG A 68 -11.57 -1.84 -8.25
CA ARG A 68 -10.98 -2.18 -9.56
C ARG A 68 -9.53 -1.69 -9.70
N VAL A 69 -9.15 -0.62 -9.01
CA VAL A 69 -7.79 -0.03 -9.02
C VAL A 69 -6.86 -0.82 -8.11
N GLY A 70 -7.40 -1.52 -7.10
CA GLY A 70 -6.58 -2.31 -6.18
C GLY A 70 -5.89 -3.52 -6.83
N GLY A 71 -6.48 -4.08 -7.90
CA GLY A 71 -5.85 -5.14 -8.68
C GLY A 71 -4.54 -4.71 -9.37
N VAL A 72 -4.37 -3.43 -9.69
CA VAL A 72 -3.14 -2.87 -10.28
C VAL A 72 -2.13 -2.47 -9.20
N SER A 73 -2.62 -2.03 -8.04
CA SER A 73 -1.78 -1.57 -6.93
C SER A 73 -1.05 -2.74 -6.25
N PHE A 74 -1.70 -3.90 -6.14
CA PHE A 74 -1.12 -5.09 -5.52
C PHE A 74 0.28 -5.50 -6.05
N PRO A 75 0.49 -5.75 -7.36
CA PRO A 75 1.81 -6.15 -7.87
C PRO A 75 2.86 -5.04 -7.70
N ILE A 76 2.45 -3.78 -7.76
CA ILE A 76 3.33 -2.63 -7.54
C ILE A 76 3.87 -2.68 -6.10
N ASP A 77 3.02 -2.91 -5.10
CA ASP A 77 3.46 -2.98 -3.71
C ASP A 77 4.42 -4.14 -3.44
N ILE A 78 4.21 -5.30 -4.06
CA ILE A 78 5.14 -6.42 -3.91
C ILE A 78 6.53 -6.06 -4.45
N ILE A 79 6.61 -5.49 -5.65
CA ILE A 79 7.89 -5.08 -6.25
C ILE A 79 8.56 -4.02 -5.38
N PHE A 80 7.82 -2.98 -4.99
CA PHE A 80 8.37 -1.92 -4.16
C PHE A 80 8.75 -2.40 -2.75
N SER A 81 8.03 -3.36 -2.16
CA SER A 81 8.41 -3.93 -0.86
C SER A 81 9.81 -4.54 -0.89
N TYR A 82 10.18 -5.21 -1.98
CA TYR A 82 11.51 -5.77 -2.17
C TYR A 82 12.57 -4.67 -2.37
N LEU A 83 12.25 -3.64 -3.15
CA LEU A 83 13.13 -2.49 -3.35
C LEU A 83 13.40 -1.73 -2.05
N TRP A 84 12.35 -1.48 -1.26
CA TRP A 84 12.45 -0.83 0.05
C TRP A 84 13.21 -1.69 1.06
N LEU A 85 13.01 -3.02 1.05
CA LEU A 85 13.78 -3.93 1.89
C LEU A 85 15.28 -3.90 1.54
N THR A 86 15.60 -3.92 0.25
CA THR A 86 16.99 -3.85 -0.23
C THR A 86 17.63 -2.53 0.16
N SER A 87 16.91 -1.42 -0.02
CA SER A 87 17.34 -0.10 0.43
C SER A 87 17.61 -0.12 1.94
N PHE A 88 16.68 -0.62 2.75
CA PHE A 88 16.84 -0.71 4.20
C PHE A 88 18.09 -1.50 4.62
N ILE A 89 18.35 -2.65 3.99
CA ILE A 89 19.52 -3.48 4.31
C ILE A 89 20.81 -2.70 4.08
N PHE A 90 20.93 -2.06 2.91
CA PHE A 90 22.12 -1.29 2.60
C PHE A 90 22.25 -0.05 3.50
N THR A 91 21.14 0.63 3.82
CA THR A 91 21.13 1.81 4.69
C THR A 91 21.53 1.44 6.13
N ALA A 92 21.08 0.29 6.62
CA ALA A 92 21.46 -0.25 7.92
C ALA A 92 22.96 -0.60 7.99
N GLN A 93 23.51 -1.21 6.94
CA GLN A 93 24.95 -1.50 6.86
C GLN A 93 25.78 -0.22 6.87
N ASP A 94 25.42 0.76 6.03
CA ASP A 94 26.17 2.02 5.88
C ASP A 94 26.16 2.89 7.15
N TYR A 95 25.10 2.82 7.96
CA TYR A 95 24.95 3.67 9.16
C TYR A 95 25.30 2.99 10.48
N ASN A 96 25.29 1.65 10.55
CA ASN A 96 25.50 0.90 11.79
C ASN A 96 26.88 0.21 11.87
N GLU A 97 27.53 -0.12 10.75
CA GLU A 97 28.83 -0.84 10.79
C GLU A 97 30.04 0.07 11.07
N ASN A 98 29.94 1.39 10.83
CA ASN A 98 31.08 2.30 10.87
C ASN A 98 30.80 3.60 11.65
N PRO A 99 31.83 4.32 12.12
CA PRO A 99 31.64 5.62 12.76
C PRO A 99 30.85 6.54 11.82
N CYS A 100 29.66 6.93 12.28
CA CYS A 100 28.63 7.64 11.52
C CYS A 100 29.09 8.95 10.84
N PHE A 101 30.27 9.46 11.19
CA PHE A 101 30.88 10.64 10.56
C PHE A 101 31.67 10.32 9.28
N LEU A 102 32.17 9.08 9.13
CA LEU A 102 33.13 8.66 8.08
C LEU A 102 32.48 7.87 6.93
N PHE A 103 31.41 7.12 7.19
CA PHE A 103 30.70 6.29 6.19
C PHE A 103 29.19 6.65 6.13
N GLY A 104 28.61 6.60 4.92
CA GLY A 104 27.48 7.45 4.50
C GLY A 104 27.88 8.94 4.40
N PRO A 105 27.22 9.78 3.56
CA PRO A 105 27.76 11.06 3.07
C PRO A 105 28.57 11.83 4.14
N PRO A 106 29.90 11.99 3.96
CA PRO A 106 30.80 12.48 4.99
C PRO A 106 30.43 13.92 5.38
N GLY A 107 30.23 14.16 6.68
CA GLY A 107 29.81 15.46 7.22
C GLY A 107 28.29 15.65 7.41
N ALA A 108 27.45 14.66 7.09
CA ALA A 108 26.03 14.70 7.42
C ALA A 108 25.79 14.37 8.91
N ARG A 109 24.79 15.01 9.52
CA ARG A 109 24.41 14.75 10.93
C ARG A 109 23.91 13.32 11.09
N CYS A 110 24.39 12.61 12.11
CA CYS A 110 23.97 11.25 12.43
C CYS A 110 22.46 11.10 12.66
N SER A 111 21.82 12.12 13.22
CA SER A 111 20.37 12.13 13.39
C SER A 111 19.61 12.03 12.06
N THR A 112 20.10 12.69 11.00
CA THR A 112 19.47 12.66 9.67
C THR A 112 19.67 11.30 8.99
N LYS A 113 20.83 10.67 9.19
CA LYS A 113 21.09 9.30 8.69
C LYS A 113 20.16 8.28 9.35
N ARG A 114 20.07 8.30 10.69
CA ARG A 114 19.14 7.43 11.42
C ARG A 114 17.67 7.70 11.11
N ALA A 115 17.32 8.96 10.83
CA ALA A 115 15.98 9.29 10.36
C ALA A 115 15.71 8.65 9.00
N ASN A 116 16.65 8.74 8.05
CA ASN A 116 16.53 8.08 6.74
C ASN A 116 16.29 6.57 6.91
N GLU A 117 17.11 5.88 7.69
CA GLU A 117 16.96 4.45 7.98
C GLU A 117 15.58 4.11 8.56
N ALA A 118 15.12 4.87 9.54
CA ALA A 118 13.82 4.64 10.17
C ALA A 118 12.64 4.86 9.20
N PHE A 119 12.69 5.88 8.35
CA PHE A 119 11.65 6.13 7.36
C PHE A 119 11.69 5.12 6.20
N THR A 120 12.87 4.65 5.80
CA THR A 120 13.02 3.55 4.83
C THR A 120 12.43 2.25 5.38
N PHE A 121 12.65 1.93 6.66
CA PHE A 121 11.98 0.81 7.32
C PHE A 121 10.45 0.98 7.39
N LEU A 122 9.98 2.18 7.73
CA LEU A 122 8.55 2.48 7.79
C LEU A 122 7.89 2.33 6.41
N ALA A 123 8.55 2.80 5.35
CA ALA A 123 8.09 2.65 3.97
C ALA A 123 7.97 1.17 3.57
N PHE A 124 8.99 0.36 3.90
CA PHE A 124 8.95 -1.09 3.72
C PHE A 124 7.76 -1.72 4.46
N PHE A 125 7.63 -1.47 5.75
CA PHE A 125 6.60 -2.08 6.59
C PHE A 125 5.19 -1.67 6.17
N ALA A 126 4.99 -0.39 5.85
CA ALA A 126 3.71 0.12 5.37
C ALA A 126 3.36 -0.46 3.98
N CYS A 127 4.34 -0.57 3.08
CA CYS A 127 4.16 -1.19 1.76
C CYS A 127 3.75 -2.67 1.89
N LEU A 128 4.44 -3.43 2.74
CA LEU A 128 4.12 -4.84 3.00
C LEU A 128 2.72 -4.98 3.63
N SER A 129 2.40 -4.14 4.60
CA SER A 129 1.08 -4.13 5.25
C SER A 129 -0.03 -3.77 4.25
N ALA A 130 0.22 -2.80 3.37
CA ALA A 130 -0.71 -2.43 2.31
C ALA A 130 -0.94 -3.60 1.34
N ALA A 131 0.12 -4.29 0.90
CA ALA A 131 0.00 -5.46 0.05
C ALA A 131 -0.84 -6.57 0.69
N MET A 132 -0.63 -6.86 1.99
CA MET A 132 -1.39 -7.88 2.71
C MET A 132 -2.87 -7.51 2.85
N LEU A 133 -3.18 -6.24 3.15
CA LEU A 133 -4.57 -5.76 3.21
C LEU A 133 -5.23 -5.73 1.83
N GLU A 134 -4.48 -5.42 0.77
CA GLU A 134 -4.98 -5.45 -0.61
C GLU A 134 -5.37 -6.88 -1.03
N ILE A 135 -4.53 -7.87 -0.69
CA ILE A 135 -4.83 -9.31 -0.90
C ILE A 135 -6.12 -9.67 -0.18
N TYR A 136 -6.25 -9.30 1.09
CA TYR A 136 -7.43 -9.64 1.88
C TYR A 136 -8.70 -8.99 1.30
N ASN A 137 -8.61 -7.73 0.87
CA ASN A 137 -9.73 -7.01 0.24
C ASN A 137 -10.14 -7.64 -1.11
N LEU A 138 -9.17 -8.05 -1.93
CA LEU A 138 -9.43 -8.76 -3.19
C LEU A 138 -10.04 -10.14 -2.94
N TRP A 139 -9.54 -10.88 -1.95
CA TRP A 139 -10.07 -12.20 -1.59
C TRP A 139 -11.51 -12.12 -1.10
N SER A 140 -11.83 -11.15 -0.23
CA SER A 140 -13.22 -10.87 0.21
C SER A 140 -14.12 -10.54 -0.98
N TYR A 141 -13.65 -9.69 -1.91
CA TYR A 141 -14.42 -9.33 -3.10
C TYR A 141 -14.68 -10.53 -4.02
N HIS A 142 -13.69 -11.41 -4.20
CA HIS A 142 -13.86 -12.66 -4.95
C HIS A 142 -14.82 -13.63 -4.25
N GLN A 143 -14.78 -13.72 -2.93
CA GLN A 143 -15.68 -14.58 -2.17
C GLN A 143 -17.13 -14.13 -2.29
N ASP A 144 -17.41 -12.82 -2.22
CA ASP A 144 -18.76 -12.28 -2.42
C ASP A 144 -19.29 -12.53 -3.85
N ARG A 145 -18.40 -12.48 -4.85
CA ARG A 145 -18.76 -12.74 -6.26
C ARG A 145 -18.92 -14.23 -6.59
N ASN A 146 -18.18 -15.11 -5.92
CA ASN A 146 -18.27 -16.57 -6.10
C ASN A 146 -19.36 -17.22 -5.23
N ARG A 147 -20.06 -16.48 -4.36
CA ARG A 147 -21.31 -16.99 -3.77
C ARG A 147 -22.29 -17.23 -4.92
N PRO A 148 -22.70 -18.48 -5.21
CA PRO A 148 -23.72 -18.71 -6.22
C PRO A 148 -24.93 -17.87 -5.84
N ALA A 149 -25.49 -17.15 -6.82
CA ALA A 149 -26.73 -16.43 -6.65
C ALA A 149 -27.80 -17.42 -6.19
N VAL A 150 -28.00 -17.54 -4.88
CA VAL A 150 -29.08 -18.33 -4.30
C VAL A 150 -30.36 -17.60 -4.71
N HIS A 151 -31.04 -18.17 -5.71
CA HIS A 151 -32.44 -18.00 -6.06
C HIS A 151 -33.09 -16.68 -5.58
N GLN A 152 -33.06 -15.65 -6.43
CA GLN A 152 -34.24 -14.81 -6.59
C GLN A 152 -35.25 -15.66 -7.38
N GLU A 153 -35.81 -16.68 -6.72
CA GLU A 153 -37.02 -17.33 -7.19
C GLU A 153 -38.12 -16.28 -7.14
N LYS A 154 -38.59 -15.94 -8.34
CA LYS A 154 -39.80 -15.17 -8.60
C LYS A 154 -40.93 -15.77 -7.75
N ARG A 155 -41.20 -15.19 -6.56
CA ARG A 155 -42.40 -15.48 -5.78
C ARG A 155 -43.59 -14.83 -6.51
N GLU A 156 -43.99 -15.44 -7.62
CA GLU A 156 -45.36 -15.31 -8.12
C GLU A 156 -46.27 -15.87 -7.01
N ALA A 157 -47.04 -14.97 -6.42
CA ALA A 157 -48.00 -15.31 -5.39
C ALA A 157 -49.07 -16.27 -5.98
N PRO A 158 -49.43 -17.36 -5.28
CA PRO A 158 -50.63 -18.10 -5.62
C PRO A 158 -51.83 -17.36 -5.02
N SER A 159 -52.62 -16.69 -5.85
CA SER A 159 -53.99 -16.31 -5.48
C SER A 159 -54.97 -17.19 -6.25
N GLN A 160 -55.30 -18.33 -5.66
CA GLN A 160 -56.59 -18.97 -5.88
C GLN A 160 -57.67 -18.06 -5.27
N SER A 161 -58.61 -17.57 -6.08
CA SER A 161 -59.96 -17.27 -5.62
C SER A 161 -60.93 -18.01 -6.51
N ALA A 162 -61.76 -18.79 -5.84
CA ALA A 162 -62.70 -19.74 -6.35
C ALA A 162 -63.93 -19.09 -7.02
N GLU A 163 -64.58 -19.91 -7.85
CA GLU A 163 -66.04 -20.08 -7.98
C GLU A 163 -66.92 -18.85 -8.27
N GLY A 164 -67.52 -18.90 -9.46
CA GLY A 164 -68.69 -18.13 -9.87
C GLY A 164 -69.47 -18.94 -10.91
N GLU A 165 -70.32 -19.82 -10.39
CA GLU A 165 -71.32 -20.64 -11.08
C GLU A 165 -72.41 -19.79 -11.77
N ALA A 166 -72.81 -20.22 -12.97
CA ALA A 166 -74.08 -19.98 -13.70
C ALA A 166 -74.55 -18.55 -14.04
N THR A 167 -74.84 -18.30 -15.33
CA THR A 167 -76.24 -18.18 -15.83
C THR A 167 -76.28 -18.06 -17.38
N VAL A 168 -77.06 -18.98 -17.97
CA VAL A 168 -77.94 -18.91 -19.17
C VAL A 168 -77.59 -17.95 -20.30
#